data_AF-A0A7Z9C191-F1
#
_entry.id   AF-A0A7Z9C191-F1
#
_cell.length_a   1.000
_cell.length_b   1.000
_cell.length_c   1.000
_cell.angle_alpha   90.00
_cell.angle_beta   90.00
_cell.angle_gamma   90.00
#
_symmetry.space_group_name_H-M   'P 1'
#
loop_
_entity.id
_entity.type
_entity.pdbx_description
1 polymer ?
#
loop_
_entity_poly.entity_id
_entity_poly.type
_entity_poly.pdbx_seq_one_letter_code
_entity_poly.pdbx_strand_id
1 'polypeptide(L)' 'MSGGCQGVDSCPMEGFVASQVKAAFNIPEEVDVCCLLALGYATKPFKKYGGRFSVEQVCYGES' A
#
# COMPACT_ATOMS: atom_id res chain seq x y z
N MET A 1 1.68 -7.83 -17.45
CA MET A 1 0.83 -8.17 -16.30
C MET A 1 1.72 -8.18 -15.07
N SER A 2 1.53 -7.25 -14.14
CA SER A 2 2.25 -7.22 -12.86
C SER A 2 1.23 -7.22 -11.74
N GLY A 3 0.38 -8.24 -11.73
CA GLY A 3 -0.37 -8.63 -10.53
C GLY A 3 0.52 -9.52 -9.67
N GLY A 4 0.31 -9.53 -8.35
CA GLY A 4 1.05 -10.44 -7.47
C GLY A 4 0.88 -11.90 -7.91
N CYS A 5 1.65 -12.82 -7.31
CA CYS A 5 1.74 -14.24 -7.69
C CYS A 5 0.40 -15.02 -7.78
N GLN A 6 -0.76 -14.42 -7.50
CA GLN A 6 -2.11 -15.01 -7.59
C GLN A 6 -3.06 -14.26 -8.55
N GLY A 7 -2.57 -13.29 -9.34
CA GLY A 7 -3.42 -12.49 -10.24
C GLY A 7 -4.30 -11.46 -9.53
N VAL A 8 -4.14 -11.30 -8.22
CA VAL A 8 -4.77 -10.25 -7.40
C VAL A 8 -3.84 -9.05 -7.33
N ASP A 9 -4.40 -7.88 -7.59
CA ASP A 9 -3.74 -6.60 -7.45
C ASP A 9 -3.99 -6.05 -6.05
N SER A 10 -2.93 -5.46 -5.47
CA SER A 10 -2.99 -4.84 -4.17
C SER A 10 -2.64 -3.36 -4.26
N CYS A 11 -3.39 -2.52 -3.56
CA CYS A 11 -3.14 -1.09 -3.49
C CYS A 11 -3.16 -0.65 -2.02
N PRO A 12 -2.00 -0.24 -1.46
CA PRO A 12 -1.99 0.34 -0.13
C PRO A 12 -2.73 1.68 -0.16
N MET A 13 -3.63 1.88 0.79
CA MET A 13 -4.37 3.13 0.91
C MET A 13 -3.84 3.93 2.10
N GLU A 14 -3.30 5.11 1.79
CA GLU A 14 -2.92 6.13 2.77
C GLU A 14 -4.07 7.14 2.93
N GLY A 15 -4.17 7.78 4.09
CA GLY A 15 -5.16 8.86 4.35
C GLY A 15 -6.52 8.41 4.92
N PHE A 16 -6.61 7.23 5.52
CA PHE A 16 -7.82 6.80 6.24
C PHE A 16 -7.88 7.35 7.67
N VAL A 17 -9.08 7.50 8.22
CA VAL A 17 -9.29 7.95 9.60
C VAL A 17 -9.25 6.73 10.54
N ALA A 18 -8.12 6.54 11.24
CA ALA A 18 -7.89 5.36 12.07
C ALA A 18 -8.98 5.12 13.12
N SER A 19 -9.51 6.16 13.76
CA SER A 19 -10.59 6.03 14.76
C SER A 19 -11.90 5.49 14.17
N GLN A 20 -12.25 5.89 12.94
CA GLN A 20 -13.44 5.37 12.25
C GLN A 20 -13.25 3.90 11.85
N VAL A 21 -12.04 3.53 11.41
CA VAL A 21 -11.70 2.14 11.12
C VAL A 21 -11.76 1.29 12.38
N LYS A 22 -11.17 1.76 13.50
CA LYS A 22 -11.21 1.03 14.76
C LYS A 22 -12.65 0.81 15.24
N ALA A 23 -13.49 1.83 15.17
CA ALA A 23 -14.91 1.72 15.50
C ALA A 23 -15.68 0.74 14.59
N ALA A 24 -15.44 0.80 13.28
CA ALA A 24 -16.14 -0.04 12.30
C ALA A 24 -15.81 -1.54 12.44
N PHE A 25 -14.58 -1.86 12.81
CA PHE A 25 -14.09 -3.24 12.92
C PHE A 25 -13.99 -3.74 14.36
N ASN A 26 -14.49 -2.98 15.34
CA ASN A 26 -14.39 -3.27 16.78
C ASN A 26 -12.95 -3.56 17.22
N ILE A 27 -12.01 -2.77 16.72
CA ILE A 27 -10.58 -2.92 17.02
C ILE A 27 -10.31 -2.30 18.40
N PRO A 28 -9.63 -3.02 19.31
CA PRO A 28 -9.31 -2.49 20.63
C PRO A 28 -8.37 -1.29 20.55
N GLU A 29 -8.45 -0.39 21.55
CA GLU A 29 -7.73 0.88 21.52
C GLU A 29 -6.21 0.70 21.55
N GLU A 30 -5.75 -0.38 22.20
CA GLU A 30 -4.33 -0.76 22.35
C GLU A 30 -3.63 -1.18 21.05
N VAL A 31 -4.37 -1.42 19.95
CA VAL A 31 -3.77 -1.82 18.67
C VAL A 31 -3.98 -0.75 17.61
N ASP A 32 -2.93 -0.51 16.81
CA ASP A 32 -2.95 0.50 15.75
C ASP A 32 -3.14 -0.11 14.36
N VAL A 33 -3.86 0.63 13.52
CA VAL A 33 -4.07 0.28 12.11
C VAL A 33 -2.86 0.80 11.34
N CYS A 34 -1.91 -0.10 11.06
CA CYS A 34 -0.68 0.24 10.33
C CYS A 34 -0.95 0.61 8.87
N CYS A 35 -1.69 -0.24 8.15
CA CYS A 35 -2.01 -0.05 6.73
C CYS A 35 -3.39 -0.62 6.39
N LEU A 36 -4.08 -0.01 5.42
CA LEU A 36 -5.20 -0.63 4.73
C LEU A 36 -4.75 -1.10 3.35
N LEU A 37 -5.07 -2.35 3.01
CA LEU A 37 -4.73 -2.94 1.72
C LEU A 37 -6.01 -3.28 0.96
N ALA A 38 -6.25 -2.54 -0.13
CA ALA A 38 -7.31 -2.90 -1.07
C ALA A 38 -6.83 -4.05 -1.96
N LEU A 39 -7.63 -5.11 -2.06
CA LEU A 39 -7.37 -6.26 -2.92
C LEU A 39 -8.47 -6.35 -3.98
N GLY A 40 -8.10 -6.61 -5.23
CA GLY A 40 -9.05 -6.78 -6.32
C GLY A 40 -8.38 -7.20 -7.61
N TYR A 41 -9.17 -7.39 -8.67
CA TYR A 41 -8.66 -7.69 -10.00
C TYR A 41 -8.65 -6.41 -10.84
N ALA A 42 -7.48 -6.00 -11.34
CA ALA A 42 -7.39 -4.78 -12.13
C ALA A 42 -8.14 -4.92 -13.47
N THR A 43 -9.04 -3.98 -13.73
CA THR A 43 -9.78 -3.87 -14.99
C THR A 43 -8.99 -3.15 -16.08
N LYS A 44 -7.84 -2.54 -15.75
CA LYS A 44 -6.97 -1.80 -16.66
C LYS A 44 -5.49 -2.13 -16.38
N PRO A 45 -4.62 -2.14 -17.40
CA PRO A 45 -3.20 -2.41 -17.21
C PRO A 45 -2.52 -1.32 -16.37
N PHE A 46 -1.67 -1.74 -15.43
CA PHE A 46 -0.88 -0.87 -14.56
C PHE A 46 0.04 0.08 -15.33
N LYS A 47 0.23 1.30 -14.80
CA LYS A 47 1.37 2.16 -15.18
C LYS A 47 2.67 1.44 -14.85
N LYS A 48 3.50 1.19 -15.86
CA LYS A 48 4.67 0.31 -15.77
C LYS A 48 5.74 0.80 -14.78
N TYR A 49 5.87 2.13 -14.62
CA TYR A 49 6.80 2.76 -13.67
C TYR A 49 6.19 4.08 -13.17
N GLY A 50 5.58 4.07 -11.99
CA GLY A 50 5.10 5.29 -11.34
C GLY A 50 6.20 5.96 -10.53
N GLY A 51 6.59 7.18 -10.89
CA GLY A 51 7.22 8.17 -10.01
C GLY A 51 8.40 7.72 -9.15
N ARG A 52 9.27 6.81 -9.62
CA ARG A 52 10.44 6.38 -8.85
C ARG A 52 11.57 7.41 -8.99
N PHE A 53 12.17 7.77 -7.86
CA PHE A 53 13.43 8.50 -7.84
C PHE A 53 14.59 7.62 -8.34
N SER A 54 15.66 8.24 -8.81
CA SER A 54 16.85 7.50 -9.26
C SER A 54 17.56 6.86 -8.08
N VAL A 55 18.36 5.81 -8.32
CA VAL A 55 19.03 5.04 -7.26
C VAL A 55 19.97 5.94 -6.45
N GLU A 56 20.60 6.91 -7.10
CA GLU A 56 21.53 7.86 -6.49
C GLU A 56 20.85 8.78 -5.46
N GLN A 57 19.52 8.91 -5.50
CA GLN A 57 18.76 9.70 -4.53
C GLN A 57 18.31 8.89 -3.31
N VAL A 58 18.33 7.55 -3.41
CA VAL A 58 17.76 6.64 -2.41
C VAL A 58 18.85 5.82 -1.69
N CYS A 59 19.95 5.51 -2.38
CA CYS A 59 21.04 4.70 -1.85
C CYS A 59 22.29 5.55 -1.59
N TYR A 60 22.69 5.66 -0.33
CA TYR A 60 23.95 6.31 0.08
C TYR A 60 24.94 5.23 0.53
N GLY A 61 26.19 5.33 0.09
CA GLY A 61 27.29 4.52 0.64
C GLY A 61 27.93 5.27 1.81
N GLU A 62 28.14 4.58 2.93
CA GLU A 62 29.01 5.10 3.98
C GLU A 62 30.43 5.26 3.39
N SER A 63 30.91 6.49 3.31
CA SER A 63 32.32 6.81 3.07
C SER A 63 32.97 7.17 4.40
#